data_AF-A0A5E4JKB9-F1
#
_entry.id   AF-A0A5E4JKB9-F1
#
_cell.length_a   1.000
_cell.length_b   1.000
_cell.length_c   1.000
_cell.angle_alpha   90.00
_cell.angle_beta   90.00
_cell.angle_gamma   90.00
#
_symmetry.space_group_name_H-M   'P 1'
#
loop_
_entity.id
_entity.type
_entity.pdbx_description
1 polymer ?
#
loop_
_entity_poly.entity_id
_entity_poly.type
_entity_poly.pdbx_seq_one_letter_code
_entity_poly.pdbx_strand_id
1 'polypeptide(L)'
;MPESTSGTGGSSGSYLLFMDSRFSKMGRAEAKSFFPDGEFENHGTRGGVSLFSVSTGVPQGDIDAALEKDKPSFIDFAMRLDAALYDTPRESEKVYEEIRKVLDAHRDRAFRIEVKSVESKKNENAKSTEVRMGQAFEKQGFVADLKSPGIVVYVVFFGDDAFIGHAETRAGKGYALDTLRKENSETVNVLNRAEFKMKEAVEFFSVDLHAGMRCLDIGAAPGGWTHFLSQRGVKVLARDTALLNYADLAKDKKILVLANDDEIAQIVQIVKAQGLEGRVDVKPLRDADAAAFEKFDIVHVKADLQKDGLADALRRFGSFEMLVIDINLQPSDSVLVANALRSLLRSRSALIMTVKLVSPQVRKHVSETEEGLSENYESIKIKKLPHNRRELTAYALSRED
;
A
#
# COMPACT_ATOMS: atom_id res chain seq x y z
N MET A 1 -52.58 27.39 0.23
CA MET A 1 -51.49 26.97 1.14
C MET A 1 -50.52 26.14 0.30
N PRO A 2 -49.41 26.71 -0.20
CA PRO A 2 -48.39 25.89 -0.84
C PRO A 2 -47.49 25.29 0.23
N GLU A 3 -47.25 23.99 0.11
CA GLU A 3 -46.33 23.23 0.94
C GLU A 3 -44.92 23.80 0.82
N SER A 4 -44.34 24.17 1.97
CA SER A 4 -42.95 24.56 2.10
C SER A 4 -42.07 23.33 1.92
N THR A 5 -41.49 23.18 0.72
CA THR A 5 -40.33 22.33 0.52
C THR A 5 -39.17 22.92 1.31
N SER A 6 -38.90 22.36 2.49
CA SER A 6 -37.71 22.63 3.27
C SER A 6 -36.50 22.13 2.48
N GLY A 7 -35.83 23.06 1.79
CA GLY A 7 -34.52 22.81 1.22
C GLY A 7 -33.56 22.45 2.35
N THR A 8 -33.08 21.22 2.34
CA THR A 8 -31.87 20.83 3.07
C THR A 8 -30.72 21.57 2.42
N GLY A 9 -30.39 22.76 2.94
CA GLY A 9 -29.17 23.47 2.58
C GLY A 9 -27.99 22.55 2.84
N GLY A 10 -27.36 22.04 1.79
CA GLY A 10 -26.11 21.29 1.90
C GLY A 10 -25.10 22.20 2.58
N SER A 11 -24.65 21.84 3.78
CA SER A 11 -23.61 22.62 4.45
C SER A 11 -22.34 22.49 3.61
N SER A 12 -21.84 23.61 3.10
CA SER A 12 -20.50 23.69 2.52
C SER A 12 -19.50 23.08 3.50
N GLY A 13 -18.73 22.10 3.04
CA GLY A 13 -17.72 21.40 3.83
C GLY A 13 -16.31 21.74 3.36
N SER A 14 -15.34 21.63 4.26
CA SER A 14 -13.92 21.73 3.91
C SER A 14 -13.20 20.43 4.24
N TYR A 15 -12.24 20.06 3.40
CA TYR A 15 -11.37 18.90 3.59
C TYR A 15 -9.91 19.31 3.55
N LEU A 16 -9.07 18.61 4.30
CA LEU A 16 -7.62 18.70 4.25
C LEU A 16 -7.07 17.47 3.53
N LEU A 17 -6.19 17.69 2.55
CA LEU A 17 -5.61 16.67 1.70
C LEU A 17 -4.09 16.67 1.82
N PHE A 18 -3.50 15.51 2.14
CA PHE A 18 -2.06 15.28 2.04
C PHE A 18 -1.77 14.50 0.78
N MET A 19 -0.76 14.96 0.07
CA MET A 19 -0.23 14.26 -1.09
C MET A 19 1.28 14.26 -1.00
N ASP A 20 1.92 13.15 -1.32
CA ASP A 20 3.34 13.13 -1.61
C ASP A 20 3.64 14.12 -2.74
N SER A 21 4.63 14.99 -2.51
CA SER A 21 4.89 16.15 -3.36
C SER A 21 5.22 15.77 -4.80
N ARG A 22 5.76 14.57 -5.01
CA ARG A 22 6.09 14.02 -6.34
C ARG A 22 4.84 13.68 -7.15
N PHE A 23 3.73 13.41 -6.46
CA PHE A 23 2.45 13.02 -7.06
C PHE A 23 1.37 14.09 -6.90
N SER A 24 1.66 15.21 -6.22
CA SER A 24 0.72 16.31 -5.93
C SER A 24 -0.10 16.79 -7.13
N LYS A 25 0.50 16.89 -8.33
CA LYS A 25 -0.24 17.27 -9.55
C LYS A 25 -1.27 16.23 -9.99
N MET A 26 -0.99 14.95 -9.78
CA MET A 26 -1.91 13.86 -10.09
C MET A 26 -2.95 13.72 -8.98
N GLY A 27 -2.54 13.81 -7.71
CA GLY A 27 -3.44 13.85 -6.56
C GLY A 27 -4.44 15.00 -6.63
N ARG A 28 -4.02 16.19 -7.08
CA ARG A 28 -4.94 17.31 -7.31
C ARG A 28 -5.89 17.08 -8.48
N ALA A 29 -5.43 16.40 -9.54
CA ALA A 29 -6.30 16.05 -10.66
C ALA A 29 -7.34 15.00 -10.24
N GLU A 30 -6.92 14.00 -9.46
CA GLU A 30 -7.79 12.98 -8.87
C GLU A 30 -8.74 13.59 -7.83
N ALA A 31 -8.30 14.52 -6.99
CA ALA A 31 -9.14 15.20 -6.02
C ALA A 31 -10.35 15.89 -6.69
N LYS A 32 -10.24 16.38 -7.92
CA LYS A 32 -11.37 16.98 -8.65
C LYS A 32 -12.51 16.01 -8.94
N SER A 33 -12.28 14.69 -8.95
CA SER A 33 -13.39 13.74 -9.10
C SER A 33 -14.21 13.61 -7.81
N PHE A 34 -13.59 13.84 -6.65
CA PHE A 34 -14.26 13.85 -5.34
C PHE A 34 -14.82 15.23 -4.99
N PHE A 35 -14.18 16.29 -5.47
CA PHE A 35 -14.51 17.70 -5.21
C PHE A 35 -14.71 18.46 -6.54
N PRO A 36 -15.77 18.15 -7.32
CA PRO A 36 -15.97 18.71 -8.65
C PRO A 36 -16.16 20.24 -8.66
N ASP A 37 -16.76 20.80 -7.62
CA ASP A 37 -16.93 22.24 -7.40
C ASP A 37 -15.90 22.83 -6.42
N GLY A 38 -14.89 22.04 -6.05
CA GLY A 38 -13.98 22.34 -4.96
C GLY A 38 -13.05 23.53 -5.26
N GLU A 39 -13.04 24.51 -4.35
CA GLU A 39 -12.04 25.57 -4.32
C GLU A 39 -10.82 25.11 -3.51
N PHE A 40 -9.68 24.95 -4.18
CA PHE A 40 -8.45 24.42 -3.57
C PHE A 40 -7.51 25.54 -3.12
N GLU A 41 -7.13 25.51 -1.86
CA GLU A 41 -6.06 26.33 -1.28
C GLU A 41 -4.80 25.47 -1.06
N ASN A 42 -3.63 26.03 -1.36
CA ASN A 42 -2.35 25.34 -1.25
C ASN A 42 -1.56 25.88 -0.05
N HIS A 43 -1.32 25.03 0.94
CA HIS A 43 -0.58 25.35 2.17
C HIS A 43 0.94 25.16 2.01
N GLY A 44 1.39 24.76 0.82
CA GLY A 44 2.79 24.62 0.46
C GLY A 44 3.29 23.17 0.48
N THR A 45 4.61 23.01 0.45
CA THR A 45 5.28 21.71 0.43
C THR A 45 6.42 21.69 1.42
N ARG A 46 6.43 20.69 2.31
CA ARG A 46 7.43 20.51 3.38
C ARG A 46 7.69 19.02 3.55
N GLY A 47 8.92 18.61 3.83
CA GLY A 47 9.25 17.21 4.11
C GLY A 47 8.85 16.20 3.02
N GLY A 48 8.76 16.64 1.75
CA GLY A 48 8.29 15.78 0.65
C GLY A 48 6.76 15.61 0.57
N VAL A 49 5.99 16.41 1.30
CA VAL A 49 4.52 16.39 1.34
C VAL A 49 3.99 17.74 0.89
N SER A 50 2.99 17.74 0.00
CA SER A 50 2.18 18.90 -0.36
C SER A 50 0.84 18.85 0.36
N LEU A 51 0.46 19.96 0.98
CA LEU A 51 -0.76 20.09 1.78
C LEU A 51 -1.76 21.03 1.09
N PHE A 52 -3.00 20.59 0.96
CA PHE A 52 -4.08 21.38 0.39
C PHE A 52 -5.31 21.36 1.30
N SER A 53 -6.08 22.44 1.32
CA SER A 53 -7.47 22.40 1.74
C SER A 53 -8.37 22.56 0.51
N VAL A 54 -9.57 21.99 0.58
CA VAL A 54 -10.60 22.14 -0.45
C VAL A 54 -11.93 22.46 0.20
N SER A 55 -12.57 23.53 -0.24
CA SER A 55 -13.93 23.91 0.16
C SER A 55 -14.90 23.51 -0.95
N THR A 56 -15.99 22.85 -0.62
CA THR A 56 -16.91 22.24 -1.59
C THR A 56 -18.36 22.32 -1.12
N GLY A 57 -19.30 22.40 -2.06
CA GLY A 57 -20.73 22.26 -1.79
C GLY A 57 -21.21 20.81 -1.79
N VAL A 58 -20.36 19.84 -2.16
CA VAL A 58 -20.72 18.42 -2.14
C VAL A 58 -20.98 17.96 -0.69
N PRO A 59 -22.08 17.24 -0.43
CA PRO A 59 -22.37 16.74 0.90
C PRO A 59 -21.25 15.86 1.47
N GLN A 60 -20.90 16.08 2.73
CA GLN A 60 -19.80 15.37 3.40
C GLN A 60 -19.94 13.83 3.32
N GLY A 61 -21.14 13.31 3.54
CA GLY A 61 -21.38 11.86 3.50
C GLY A 61 -21.11 11.24 2.12
N ASP A 62 -21.33 12.00 1.04
CA ASP A 62 -21.06 11.53 -0.33
C ASP A 62 -19.56 11.48 -0.61
N ILE A 63 -18.81 12.48 -0.13
CA ILE A 63 -17.35 12.52 -0.23
C ILE A 63 -16.73 11.38 0.56
N ASP A 64 -17.14 11.19 1.82
CA ASP A 64 -16.62 10.15 2.69
C ASP A 64 -16.87 8.76 2.09
N ALA A 65 -18.08 8.50 1.60
CA ALA A 65 -18.42 7.26 0.92
C ALA A 65 -17.62 7.04 -0.37
N ALA A 66 -17.40 8.09 -1.18
CA ALA A 66 -16.61 8.01 -2.40
C ALA A 66 -15.12 7.74 -2.08
N LEU A 67 -14.53 8.43 -1.09
CA LEU A 67 -13.15 8.21 -0.67
C LEU A 67 -12.94 6.80 -0.08
N GLU A 68 -13.90 6.27 0.66
CA GLU A 68 -13.85 4.89 1.20
C GLU A 68 -13.97 3.84 0.10
N LYS A 69 -14.90 4.05 -0.84
CA LYS A 69 -15.17 3.13 -1.96
C LYS A 69 -14.04 3.12 -2.98
N ASP A 70 -13.70 4.29 -3.50
CA ASP A 70 -12.80 4.42 -4.65
C ASP A 70 -11.33 4.41 -4.21
N LYS A 71 -11.06 4.78 -2.95
CA LYS A 71 -9.73 4.86 -2.31
C LYS A 71 -8.72 5.52 -3.24
N PRO A 72 -8.54 6.84 -3.26
CA PRO A 72 -7.71 7.54 -4.25
C PRO A 72 -6.24 7.11 -4.27
N SER A 73 -5.57 7.34 -5.40
CA SER A 73 -4.24 6.84 -5.77
C SER A 73 -3.10 7.73 -5.40
N PHE A 74 -3.35 9.03 -5.34
CA PHE A 74 -2.33 10.03 -5.13
C PHE A 74 -2.72 11.01 -4.02
N ILE A 75 -3.76 10.67 -3.26
CA ILE A 75 -4.15 11.32 -2.01
C ILE A 75 -3.79 10.36 -0.88
N ASP A 76 -2.81 10.75 -0.07
CA ASP A 76 -2.27 9.92 1.02
C ASP A 76 -3.06 10.09 2.33
N PHE A 77 -3.65 11.27 2.52
CA PHE A 77 -4.54 11.53 3.63
C PHE A 77 -5.65 12.47 3.19
N ALA A 78 -6.86 12.20 3.64
CA ALA A 78 -8.00 13.09 3.48
C ALA A 78 -8.84 13.06 4.76
N MET A 79 -9.14 14.23 5.30
CA MET A 79 -10.04 14.36 6.43
C MET A 79 -10.90 15.60 6.26
N ARG A 80 -12.06 15.61 6.91
CA ARG A 80 -12.78 16.85 7.14
C ARG A 80 -11.89 17.84 7.89
N LEU A 81 -11.93 19.11 7.48
CA LEU A 81 -11.22 20.21 8.12
C LEU A 81 -12.21 21.03 8.95
N ASP A 82 -12.02 21.03 10.26
CA ASP A 82 -12.83 21.83 11.19
C ASP A 82 -12.18 23.17 11.52
N ALA A 83 -10.84 23.22 11.59
CA ALA A 83 -10.09 24.45 11.84
C ALA A 83 -8.71 24.44 11.19
N ALA A 84 -8.28 25.60 10.69
CA ALA A 84 -6.92 25.88 10.25
C ALA A 84 -6.35 27.05 11.07
N LEU A 85 -5.25 26.80 11.77
CA LEU A 85 -4.59 27.72 12.68
C LEU A 85 -3.17 27.99 12.17
N TYR A 86 -2.87 29.23 11.79
CA TYR A 86 -1.56 29.63 11.27
C TYR A 86 -0.66 30.15 12.39
N ASP A 87 0.65 29.95 12.26
CA ASP A 87 1.67 30.37 13.26
C ASP A 87 1.29 29.95 14.69
N THR A 88 0.84 28.70 14.81
CA THR A 88 0.28 28.10 16.01
C THR A 88 1.12 26.88 16.43
N PRO A 89 2.04 27.06 17.39
CA PRO A 89 2.87 25.95 17.88
C PRO A 89 2.04 24.88 18.60
N ARG A 90 2.64 23.71 18.79
CA ARG A 90 1.97 22.50 19.32
C ARG A 90 1.42 22.64 20.73
N GLU A 91 1.97 23.56 21.52
CA GLU A 91 1.60 23.82 22.90
C GLU A 91 0.54 24.92 23.02
N SER A 92 0.11 25.51 21.90
CA SER A 92 -0.86 26.61 21.89
C SER A 92 -2.22 26.17 22.43
N GLU A 93 -2.76 26.93 23.37
CA GLU A 93 -4.10 26.73 23.94
C GLU A 93 -5.18 26.75 22.85
N LYS A 94 -4.97 27.51 21.76
CA LYS A 94 -5.91 27.56 20.62
C LYS A 94 -6.15 26.17 20.01
N VAL A 95 -5.13 25.30 19.98
CA VAL A 95 -5.29 23.93 19.47
C VAL A 95 -6.23 23.15 20.39
N TYR A 96 -6.08 23.30 21.70
CA TYR A 96 -6.96 22.67 22.68
C TYR A 96 -8.39 23.20 22.61
N GLU A 97 -8.57 24.51 22.40
CA GLU A 97 -9.88 25.12 22.21
C GLU A 97 -10.61 24.53 21.00
N GLU A 98 -9.94 24.37 19.85
CA GLU A 98 -10.56 23.78 18.65
C GLU A 98 -10.86 22.29 18.83
N ILE A 99 -9.95 21.51 19.43
CA ILE A 99 -10.23 20.10 19.75
C ILE A 99 -11.45 20.01 20.69
N ARG A 100 -11.54 20.90 21.68
CA ARG A 100 -12.67 20.93 22.60
C ARG A 100 -13.99 21.19 21.89
N LYS A 101 -14.05 22.16 20.97
CA LYS A 101 -15.26 22.44 20.18
C LYS A 101 -15.74 21.20 19.43
N VAL A 102 -14.80 20.46 18.82
CA VAL A 102 -15.08 19.19 18.16
C VAL A 102 -15.65 18.19 19.16
N LEU A 103 -14.98 17.95 20.29
CA LEU A 103 -15.43 16.98 21.29
C LEU A 103 -16.79 17.34 21.92
N ASP A 104 -17.02 18.61 22.26
CA ASP A 104 -18.27 19.09 22.87
C ASP A 104 -19.46 19.03 21.90
N ALA A 105 -19.22 19.09 20.58
CA ALA A 105 -20.27 18.94 19.57
C ALA A 105 -20.76 17.48 19.42
N HIS A 106 -20.04 16.50 19.97
CA HIS A 106 -20.36 15.09 19.83
C HIS A 106 -20.89 14.50 21.14
N ARG A 107 -21.89 13.61 21.03
CA ARG A 107 -22.51 12.98 22.21
C ARG A 107 -21.61 11.96 22.91
N ASP A 108 -20.66 11.37 22.18
CA ASP A 108 -19.77 10.36 22.71
C ASP A 108 -18.60 11.02 23.46
N ARG A 109 -18.36 10.57 24.68
CA ARG A 109 -17.21 11.02 25.47
C ARG A 109 -15.94 10.24 25.14
N ALA A 110 -16.06 9.09 24.46
CA ALA A 110 -14.92 8.26 24.08
C ALA A 110 -14.23 8.79 22.82
N PHE A 111 -12.97 9.20 22.95
CA PHE A 111 -12.21 9.83 21.87
C PHE A 111 -10.79 9.25 21.72
N ARG A 112 -10.18 9.49 20.57
CA ARG A 112 -8.75 9.31 20.33
C ARG A 112 -8.19 10.54 19.62
N ILE A 113 -6.99 10.97 20.01
CA ILE A 113 -6.24 12.00 19.28
C ILE A 113 -5.18 11.32 18.41
N GLU A 114 -5.08 11.74 17.16
CA GLU A 114 -4.02 11.33 16.24
C GLU A 114 -3.24 12.55 15.76
N VAL A 115 -1.95 12.58 16.08
CA VAL A 115 -1.09 13.72 15.71
C VAL A 115 -0.26 13.34 14.49
N LYS A 116 -0.33 14.17 13.46
CA LYS A 116 0.59 14.11 12.31
C LYS A 116 1.49 15.32 12.31
N SER A 117 2.73 15.16 11.86
CA SER A 117 3.70 16.24 11.91
C SER A 117 4.65 16.20 10.73
N VAL A 118 4.72 17.31 10.01
CA VAL A 118 5.61 17.51 8.87
C VAL A 118 6.52 18.70 9.19
N GLU A 119 7.81 18.43 9.38
CA GLU A 119 8.87 19.44 9.63
C GLU A 119 8.63 20.42 10.80
N SER A 120 7.82 20.09 11.80
CA SER A 120 7.68 20.93 12.99
C SER A 120 8.97 20.96 13.83
N LYS A 121 9.33 22.11 14.41
CA LYS A 121 10.52 22.28 15.27
C LYS A 121 10.57 21.22 16.38
N LYS A 122 11.72 20.53 16.49
CA LYS A 122 11.95 19.36 17.36
C LYS A 122 12.03 19.76 18.84
N ASN A 123 11.02 19.40 19.62
CA ASN A 123 11.12 19.24 21.08
C ASN A 123 10.23 18.09 21.60
N GLU A 124 9.13 17.76 20.91
CA GLU A 124 8.19 16.69 21.28
C GLU A 124 7.86 15.82 20.06
N ASN A 125 7.81 14.49 20.19
CA ASN A 125 7.37 13.61 19.10
C ASN A 125 5.83 13.55 19.03
N ALA A 126 5.26 13.13 17.90
CA ALA A 126 3.80 13.06 17.72
C ALA A 126 3.11 12.23 18.82
N LYS A 127 3.75 11.13 19.26
CA LYS A 127 3.16 10.23 20.25
C LYS A 127 3.06 10.86 21.64
N SER A 128 4.09 11.58 22.07
CA SER A 128 4.03 12.31 23.34
C SER A 128 3.01 13.45 23.27
N THR A 129 2.86 14.09 22.10
CA THR A 129 1.81 15.11 21.89
C THR A 129 0.41 14.50 22.02
N GLU A 130 0.15 13.34 21.40
CA GLU A 130 -1.13 12.60 21.55
C GLU A 130 -1.43 12.29 23.02
N VAL A 131 -0.44 11.77 23.75
CA VAL A 131 -0.60 11.42 25.17
C VAL A 131 -0.90 12.65 26.02
N ARG A 132 -0.14 13.74 25.83
CA ARG A 132 -0.33 15.01 26.54
C ARG A 132 -1.73 15.58 26.29
N MET A 133 -2.15 15.64 25.03
CA MET A 133 -3.49 16.15 24.67
C MET A 133 -4.59 15.24 25.21
N GLY A 134 -4.44 13.92 25.09
CA GLY A 134 -5.39 12.94 25.63
C GLY A 134 -5.60 13.11 27.13
N GLN A 135 -4.52 13.14 27.90
CA GLN A 135 -4.56 13.34 29.36
C GLN A 135 -5.23 14.66 29.77
N ALA A 136 -5.04 15.72 28.98
CA ALA A 136 -5.65 17.02 29.26
C ALA A 136 -7.19 16.98 29.14
N PHE A 137 -7.72 16.24 28.16
CA PHE A 137 -9.17 16.06 27.98
C PHE A 137 -9.76 14.99 28.91
N GLU A 138 -8.99 13.96 29.30
CA GLU A 138 -9.41 13.03 30.36
C GLU A 138 -9.68 13.75 31.69
N LYS A 139 -8.83 14.70 32.07
CA LYS A 139 -9.03 15.55 33.25
C LYS A 139 -10.31 16.41 33.16
N GLN A 140 -10.86 16.59 31.96
CA GLN A 140 -12.08 17.35 31.70
C GLN A 140 -13.32 16.45 31.57
N GLY A 141 -13.18 15.14 31.83
CA GLY A 141 -14.29 14.18 31.85
C GLY A 141 -14.55 13.46 30.52
N PHE A 142 -13.66 13.59 29.54
CA PHE A 142 -13.67 12.73 28.35
C PHE A 142 -12.96 11.39 28.64
N VAL A 143 -13.17 10.40 27.77
CA VAL A 143 -12.60 9.05 27.91
C VAL A 143 -11.65 8.78 26.75
N ALA A 144 -10.35 8.66 26.99
CA ALA A 144 -9.40 8.30 25.94
C ALA A 144 -9.50 6.80 25.62
N ASP A 145 -10.15 6.45 24.49
CA ASP A 145 -10.28 5.06 24.03
C ASP A 145 -9.45 4.84 22.77
N LEU A 146 -8.32 4.14 22.93
CA LEU A 146 -7.40 3.87 21.83
C LEU A 146 -7.89 2.75 20.89
N LYS A 147 -8.80 1.88 21.36
CA LYS A 147 -9.24 0.68 20.67
C LYS A 147 -10.56 0.90 19.92
N SER A 148 -11.53 1.51 20.58
CA SER A 148 -12.90 1.66 20.07
C SER A 148 -13.48 3.06 20.36
N PRO A 149 -12.76 4.13 19.98
CA PRO A 149 -13.25 5.49 20.18
C PRO A 149 -14.61 5.69 19.49
N GLY A 150 -15.40 6.65 19.95
CA GLY A 150 -16.55 7.17 19.22
C GLY A 150 -16.18 8.25 18.21
N ILE A 151 -15.09 8.97 18.48
CA ILE A 151 -14.54 10.01 17.62
C ILE A 151 -13.01 9.94 17.58
N VAL A 152 -12.43 10.12 16.40
CA VAL A 152 -10.99 10.36 16.23
C VAL A 152 -10.80 11.81 15.83
N VAL A 153 -10.04 12.55 16.63
CA VAL A 153 -9.63 13.93 16.34
C VAL A 153 -8.22 13.90 15.78
N TYR A 154 -8.06 14.37 14.55
CA TYR A 154 -6.79 14.50 13.87
C TYR A 154 -6.24 15.91 14.09
N VAL A 155 -4.98 15.99 14.50
CA VAL A 155 -4.25 17.24 14.66
C VAL A 155 -3.02 17.17 13.79
N VAL A 156 -2.99 17.95 12.72
CA VAL A 156 -1.86 17.95 11.79
C VAL A 156 -1.05 19.22 11.90
N PHE A 157 0.21 19.07 12.32
CA PHE A 157 1.19 20.14 12.34
C PHE A 157 1.99 20.15 11.04
N PHE A 158 1.94 21.26 10.30
CA PHE A 158 2.68 21.46 9.06
C PHE A 158 3.60 22.68 9.22
N GLY A 159 4.83 22.43 9.68
CA GLY A 159 5.69 23.48 10.19
C GLY A 159 5.17 24.08 11.50
N ASP A 160 4.88 25.38 11.48
CA ASP A 160 4.31 26.12 12.60
C ASP A 160 2.77 26.26 12.48
N ASP A 161 2.14 25.69 11.45
CA ASP A 161 0.68 25.72 11.27
C ASP A 161 0.03 24.43 11.81
N ALA A 162 -1.21 24.53 12.29
CA ALA A 162 -1.99 23.43 12.84
C ALA A 162 -3.36 23.32 12.17
N PHE A 163 -3.71 22.11 11.73
CA PHE A 163 -5.00 21.80 11.11
C PHE A 163 -5.72 20.75 11.94
N ILE A 164 -6.97 21.01 12.29
CA ILE A 164 -7.79 20.14 13.12
C ILE A 164 -8.94 19.60 12.28
N GLY A 165 -9.15 18.28 12.37
CA GLY A 165 -10.23 17.57 11.70
C GLY A 165 -10.72 16.41 12.57
N HIS A 166 -11.85 15.80 12.22
CA HIS A 166 -12.31 14.60 12.91
C HIS A 166 -12.96 13.58 11.98
N ALA A 167 -13.06 12.34 12.49
CA ALA A 167 -13.86 11.28 11.92
C ALA A 167 -14.68 10.60 13.03
N GLU A 168 -15.99 10.47 12.79
CA GLU A 168 -16.90 9.69 13.63
C GLU A 168 -16.76 8.20 13.30
N THR A 169 -16.31 7.40 14.26
CA THR A 169 -16.06 5.96 14.09
C THR A 169 -17.30 5.11 14.39
N ARG A 170 -18.26 5.66 15.14
CA ARG A 170 -19.56 5.03 15.39
C ARG A 170 -20.58 5.61 14.42
N ALA A 171 -21.45 4.76 13.88
CA ALA A 171 -22.51 5.10 12.90
C ALA A 171 -22.08 5.33 11.44
N GLY A 172 -20.82 5.10 11.05
CA GLY A 172 -20.39 5.20 9.64
C GLY A 172 -20.53 6.62 9.05
N LYS A 173 -20.48 7.64 9.91
CA LYS A 173 -20.76 9.04 9.55
C LYS A 173 -19.51 9.89 9.27
N GLY A 174 -18.32 9.34 9.48
CA GLY A 174 -17.07 10.02 9.16
C GLY A 174 -16.01 9.06 8.67
N TYR A 175 -15.40 9.37 7.53
CA TYR A 175 -14.26 8.64 7.00
C TYR A 175 -13.04 9.56 6.90
N ALA A 176 -11.93 9.14 7.50
CA ALA A 176 -10.63 9.73 7.22
C ALA A 176 -9.79 8.72 6.45
N LEU A 177 -9.37 9.11 5.24
CA LEU A 177 -8.36 8.36 4.52
C LEU A 177 -7.01 8.62 5.20
N ASP A 178 -6.34 7.56 5.65
CA ASP A 178 -5.00 7.66 6.24
C ASP A 178 -4.11 6.50 5.80
N THR A 179 -3.45 6.66 4.66
CA THR A 179 -2.51 5.65 4.14
C THR A 179 -1.20 5.66 4.94
N LEU A 180 -0.81 6.80 5.50
CA LEU A 180 0.43 6.99 6.26
C LEU A 180 0.50 6.11 7.52
N ARG A 181 -0.65 5.76 8.11
CA ARG A 181 -0.68 4.87 9.28
C ARG A 181 -0.29 3.45 8.95
N LYS A 182 -0.67 2.93 7.76
CA LYS A 182 -0.29 1.58 7.33
C LYS A 182 1.23 1.45 7.20
N GLU A 183 1.92 2.52 6.81
CA GLU A 183 3.40 2.56 6.75
C GLU A 183 4.06 2.42 8.13
N ASN A 184 3.43 2.92 9.20
CA ASN A 184 4.03 2.97 10.53
C ASN A 184 3.65 1.78 11.43
N SER A 185 2.65 0.98 11.05
CA SER A 185 2.23 -0.22 11.79
C SER A 185 3.05 -1.44 11.38
N GLU A 186 4.37 -1.39 11.53
CA GLU A 186 5.24 -2.54 11.32
C GLU A 186 5.11 -3.51 12.51
N THR A 187 4.51 -4.68 12.31
CA THR A 187 4.56 -5.79 13.27
C THR A 187 5.78 -6.67 13.00
N VAL A 188 6.39 -7.21 14.07
CA VAL A 188 7.72 -7.87 14.14
C VAL A 188 7.84 -9.21 13.36
N ASN A 189 6.94 -9.53 12.43
CA ASN A 189 6.90 -10.86 11.80
C ASN A 189 6.85 -10.84 10.26
N VAL A 190 7.51 -9.86 9.63
CA VAL A 190 7.73 -9.80 8.18
C VAL A 190 9.21 -10.05 7.87
N LEU A 191 9.49 -10.70 6.73
CA LEU A 191 10.85 -10.99 6.29
C LEU A 191 11.60 -9.71 5.89
N ASN A 192 10.92 -8.83 5.14
CA ASN A 192 11.46 -7.53 4.75
C ASN A 192 10.33 -6.54 4.37
N ARG A 193 10.71 -5.29 4.11
CA ARG A 193 9.77 -4.22 3.72
C ARG A 193 8.99 -4.49 2.43
N ALA A 194 9.52 -5.27 1.50
CA ALA A 194 8.82 -5.63 0.27
C ALA A 194 7.58 -6.49 0.55
N GLU A 195 7.60 -7.28 1.64
CA GLU A 195 6.45 -8.06 2.08
C GLU A 195 5.20 -7.20 2.33
N PHE A 196 5.38 -6.01 2.94
CA PHE A 196 4.27 -5.09 3.15
C PHE A 196 3.65 -4.59 1.84
N LYS A 197 4.46 -4.37 0.79
CA LYS A 197 3.93 -3.98 -0.53
C LYS A 197 3.00 -5.06 -1.08
N MET A 198 3.40 -6.33 -0.95
CA MET A 198 2.58 -7.46 -1.41
C MET A 198 1.28 -7.54 -0.61
N LYS A 199 1.36 -7.43 0.71
CA LYS A 199 0.18 -7.38 1.60
C LYS A 199 -0.79 -6.27 1.18
N GLU A 200 -0.26 -5.06 0.99
CA GLU A 200 -1.06 -3.90 0.60
C GLU A 200 -1.69 -4.08 -0.78
N ALA A 201 -0.97 -4.67 -1.73
CA ALA A 201 -1.50 -4.92 -3.06
C ALA A 201 -2.67 -5.91 -3.01
N VAL A 202 -2.53 -7.02 -2.28
CA VAL A 202 -3.61 -8.00 -2.11
C VAL A 202 -4.83 -7.38 -1.45
N GLU A 203 -4.64 -6.64 -0.35
CA GLU A 203 -5.73 -5.95 0.34
C GLU A 203 -6.41 -4.89 -0.54
N PHE A 204 -5.63 -4.09 -1.25
CA PHE A 204 -6.13 -2.96 -2.03
C PHE A 204 -6.88 -3.43 -3.28
N PHE A 205 -6.28 -4.35 -4.04
CA PHE A 205 -6.87 -4.87 -5.27
C PHE A 205 -7.85 -6.02 -5.03
N SER A 206 -8.04 -6.44 -3.78
CA SER A 206 -8.91 -7.55 -3.39
C SER A 206 -8.56 -8.84 -4.15
N VAL A 207 -7.26 -9.16 -4.21
CA VAL A 207 -6.78 -10.36 -4.88
C VAL A 207 -7.16 -11.59 -4.05
N ASP A 208 -7.88 -12.52 -4.66
CA ASP A 208 -8.28 -13.75 -3.99
C ASP A 208 -7.10 -14.74 -3.95
N LEU A 209 -6.59 -14.98 -2.74
CA LEU A 209 -5.54 -15.96 -2.49
C LEU A 209 -6.14 -17.18 -1.81
N HIS A 210 -5.85 -18.36 -2.36
CA HIS A 210 -6.31 -19.63 -1.81
C HIS A 210 -5.19 -20.67 -1.77
N ALA A 211 -5.35 -21.65 -0.89
CA ALA A 211 -4.38 -22.72 -0.74
C ALA A 211 -4.28 -23.56 -2.02
N GLY A 212 -3.04 -23.85 -2.46
CA GLY A 212 -2.77 -24.60 -3.68
C GLY A 212 -2.69 -23.75 -4.95
N MET A 213 -3.11 -22.48 -4.90
CA MET A 213 -2.93 -21.51 -6.00
C MET A 213 -1.46 -21.47 -6.42
N ARG A 214 -1.18 -21.47 -7.73
CA ARG A 214 0.21 -21.38 -8.23
C ARG A 214 0.57 -19.95 -8.61
N CYS A 215 1.65 -19.44 -8.04
CA CYS A 215 2.18 -18.11 -8.33
C CYS A 215 3.61 -18.17 -8.90
N LEU A 216 3.88 -17.36 -9.91
CA LEU A 216 5.22 -17.08 -10.42
C LEU A 216 5.72 -15.75 -9.87
N ASP A 217 6.80 -15.76 -9.10
CA ASP A 217 7.44 -14.60 -8.48
C ASP A 217 8.79 -14.30 -9.17
N ILE A 218 8.86 -13.18 -9.89
CA ILE A 218 10.04 -12.75 -10.66
C ILE A 218 10.79 -11.64 -9.92
N GLY A 219 12.09 -11.85 -9.70
CA GLY A 219 12.89 -10.97 -8.85
C GLY A 219 12.66 -11.27 -7.38
N ALA A 220 12.53 -12.55 -7.04
CA ALA A 220 12.00 -12.98 -5.77
C ALA A 220 12.96 -12.72 -4.59
N ALA A 221 14.28 -12.60 -4.81
CA ALA A 221 15.22 -12.51 -3.69
C ALA A 221 15.14 -11.16 -2.96
N PRO A 222 15.22 -11.15 -1.60
CA PRO A 222 15.49 -12.28 -0.71
C PRO A 222 14.24 -13.07 -0.26
N GLY A 223 13.07 -12.81 -0.83
CA GLY A 223 11.87 -13.66 -0.66
C GLY A 223 10.69 -12.98 0.03
N GLY A 224 10.60 -11.65 0.04
CA GLY A 224 9.53 -10.94 0.78
C GLY A 224 8.12 -11.27 0.23
N TRP A 225 7.94 -11.21 -1.08
CA TRP A 225 6.65 -11.52 -1.72
C TRP A 225 6.35 -13.03 -1.65
N THR A 226 7.34 -13.87 -1.98
CA THR A 226 7.30 -15.32 -1.77
C THR A 226 6.89 -15.72 -0.34
N HIS A 227 7.45 -15.08 0.69
CA HIS A 227 7.08 -15.34 2.09
C HIS A 227 5.61 -15.04 2.33
N PHE A 228 5.13 -13.84 2.02
CA PHE A 228 3.73 -13.45 2.22
C PHE A 228 2.74 -14.41 1.55
N LEU A 229 3.02 -14.80 0.31
CA LEU A 229 2.17 -15.67 -0.50
C LEU A 229 2.15 -17.10 0.06
N SER A 230 3.32 -17.67 0.35
CA SER A 230 3.44 -19.04 0.87
C SER A 230 2.79 -19.22 2.25
N GLN A 231 2.80 -18.18 3.10
CA GLN A 231 2.09 -18.18 4.39
C GLN A 231 0.57 -18.29 4.23
N ARG A 232 0.01 -18.01 3.04
CA ARG A 232 -1.42 -18.16 2.70
C ARG A 232 -1.71 -19.45 1.92
N GLY A 233 -0.75 -20.36 1.85
CA GLY A 233 -0.89 -21.65 1.16
C GLY A 233 -0.70 -21.58 -0.35
N VAL A 234 -0.31 -20.43 -0.90
CA VAL A 234 0.06 -20.29 -2.31
C VAL A 234 1.37 -21.07 -2.55
N LYS A 235 1.40 -21.83 -3.64
CA LYS A 235 2.58 -22.54 -4.14
C LYS A 235 3.37 -21.60 -5.05
N VAL A 236 4.62 -21.30 -4.71
CA VAL A 236 5.39 -20.23 -5.38
C VAL A 236 6.55 -20.80 -6.18
N LEU A 237 6.61 -20.50 -7.49
CA LEU A 237 7.85 -20.57 -8.26
C LEU A 237 8.56 -19.22 -8.11
N ALA A 238 9.60 -19.16 -7.29
CA ALA A 238 10.41 -17.97 -7.09
C ALA A 238 11.59 -18.00 -8.07
N ARG A 239 11.76 -17.00 -8.92
CA ARG A 239 12.90 -16.89 -9.84
C ARG A 239 13.75 -15.68 -9.45
N ASP A 240 15.02 -15.94 -9.18
CA ASP A 240 16.03 -14.91 -8.98
C ASP A 240 17.43 -15.43 -9.36
N THR A 241 18.42 -14.56 -9.47
CA THR A 241 19.82 -14.98 -9.58
C THR A 241 20.50 -15.07 -8.22
N ALA A 242 19.98 -14.36 -7.21
CA ALA A 242 20.43 -14.41 -5.83
C ALA A 242 19.72 -15.50 -5.02
N LEU A 243 20.19 -15.75 -3.80
CA LEU A 243 19.56 -16.68 -2.88
C LEU A 243 18.37 -16.02 -2.17
N LEU A 244 17.31 -16.79 -1.94
CA LEU A 244 16.28 -16.41 -0.98
C LEU A 244 16.81 -16.57 0.44
N ASN A 245 16.14 -15.92 1.40
CA ASN A 245 16.39 -16.13 2.82
C ASN A 245 15.70 -17.42 3.28
N TYR A 246 16.38 -18.56 3.04
CA TYR A 246 15.85 -19.89 3.35
C TYR A 246 15.58 -20.09 4.84
N ALA A 247 16.37 -19.50 5.73
CA ALA A 247 16.20 -19.65 7.17
C ALA A 247 14.83 -19.14 7.65
N ASP A 248 14.34 -18.05 7.06
CA ASP A 248 13.02 -17.52 7.38
C ASP A 248 11.91 -18.24 6.62
N LEU A 249 12.12 -18.55 5.33
CA LEU A 249 11.12 -19.21 4.49
C LEU A 249 10.85 -20.67 4.90
N ALA A 250 11.87 -21.42 5.32
CA ALA A 250 11.78 -22.86 5.61
C ALA A 250 11.36 -23.17 7.06
N LYS A 251 10.86 -22.19 7.81
CA LYS A 251 10.36 -22.42 9.19
C LYS A 251 9.23 -23.44 9.20
N ASP A 252 8.25 -23.25 8.33
CA ASP A 252 7.06 -24.11 8.18
C ASP A 252 6.79 -24.54 6.73
N LYS A 253 7.72 -24.25 5.79
CA LYS A 253 7.60 -24.60 4.37
C LYS A 253 8.68 -25.56 3.91
N LYS A 254 8.36 -26.36 2.89
CA LYS A 254 9.35 -27.13 2.14
C LYS A 254 9.79 -26.37 0.89
N ILE A 255 11.09 -26.26 0.69
CA ILE A 255 11.69 -25.52 -0.41
C ILE A 255 12.49 -26.46 -1.30
N LEU A 256 12.32 -26.33 -2.61
CA LEU A 256 13.22 -26.92 -3.60
C LEU A 256 14.02 -25.81 -4.26
N VAL A 257 15.34 -25.88 -4.19
CA VAL A 257 16.25 -24.98 -4.91
C VAL A 257 16.73 -25.68 -6.17
N LEU A 258 16.55 -25.01 -7.29
CA LEU A 258 16.96 -25.43 -8.61
C LEU A 258 18.04 -24.47 -9.11
N ALA A 259 19.23 -24.98 -9.38
CA ALA A 259 20.36 -24.16 -9.82
C ALA A 259 21.17 -24.87 -10.93
N ASN A 260 22.11 -24.14 -11.51
CA ASN A 260 23.09 -24.72 -12.43
C ASN A 260 24.01 -25.69 -11.69
N ASP A 261 24.50 -26.72 -12.40
CA ASP A 261 25.28 -27.82 -11.82
C ASP A 261 26.49 -27.34 -11.00
N ASP A 262 27.15 -26.28 -11.45
CA ASP A 262 28.33 -25.68 -10.84
C ASP A 262 28.03 -24.94 -9.52
N GLU A 263 26.78 -24.52 -9.30
CA GLU A 263 26.35 -23.82 -8.07
C GLU A 263 25.82 -24.78 -7.00
N ILE A 264 25.44 -26.02 -7.36
CA ILE A 264 24.77 -26.98 -6.46
C ILE A 264 25.58 -27.22 -5.19
N ALA A 265 26.87 -27.54 -5.32
CA ALA A 265 27.72 -27.88 -4.19
C ALA A 265 27.80 -26.74 -3.16
N GLN A 266 27.90 -25.49 -3.64
CA GLN A 266 27.94 -24.31 -2.79
C GLN A 266 26.61 -24.12 -2.05
N ILE A 267 25.48 -24.24 -2.74
CA ILE A 267 24.15 -24.05 -2.14
C ILE A 267 23.87 -25.12 -1.09
N VAL A 268 24.25 -26.39 -1.34
CA VAL A 268 24.12 -27.47 -0.35
C VAL A 268 24.90 -27.15 0.93
N GLN A 269 26.11 -26.60 0.82
CA GLN A 269 26.87 -26.18 2.01
C GLN A 269 26.18 -25.06 2.79
N ILE A 270 25.55 -24.10 2.10
CA ILE A 270 24.78 -23.02 2.73
C ILE A 270 23.58 -23.59 3.49
N VAL A 271 22.82 -24.49 2.86
CA VAL A 271 21.67 -25.18 3.47
C VAL A 271 22.09 -25.94 4.73
N LYS A 272 23.21 -26.68 4.65
CA LYS A 272 23.77 -27.42 5.78
C LYS A 272 24.24 -26.49 6.91
N ALA A 273 24.96 -25.42 6.57
CA ALA A 273 25.44 -24.45 7.56
C ALA A 273 24.28 -23.73 8.29
N GLN A 274 23.12 -23.61 7.64
CA GLN A 274 21.90 -23.06 8.25
C GLN A 274 21.06 -24.11 8.98
N GLY A 275 21.45 -25.40 8.97
CA GLY A 275 20.70 -26.49 9.61
C GLY A 275 19.35 -26.77 8.95
N LEU A 276 19.23 -26.53 7.64
CA LEU A 276 17.98 -26.62 6.88
C LEU A 276 17.83 -27.95 6.10
N GLU A 277 18.71 -28.92 6.36
CA GLU A 277 18.65 -30.25 5.77
C GLU A 277 17.28 -30.91 6.03
N GLY A 278 16.64 -31.45 5.00
CA GLY A 278 15.30 -32.06 5.07
C GLY A 278 14.13 -31.07 4.96
N ARG A 279 14.38 -29.75 4.99
CA ARG A 279 13.39 -28.71 4.65
C ARG A 279 13.68 -28.01 3.34
N VAL A 280 14.96 -27.89 3.00
CA VAL A 280 15.42 -27.31 1.74
C VAL A 280 16.19 -28.36 0.96
N ASP A 281 15.62 -28.77 -0.17
CA ASP A 281 16.24 -29.70 -1.12
C ASP A 281 16.94 -28.89 -2.20
N VAL A 282 18.08 -29.36 -2.70
CA VAL A 282 18.84 -28.69 -3.78
C VAL A 282 19.01 -29.68 -4.92
N LYS A 283 18.64 -29.30 -6.14
CA LYS A 283 18.74 -30.15 -7.34
C LYS A 283 19.18 -29.35 -8.57
N PRO A 284 19.76 -30.01 -9.58
CA PRO A 284 19.98 -29.39 -10.89
C PRO A 284 18.68 -28.87 -11.49
N LEU A 285 18.73 -27.70 -12.14
CA LEU A 285 17.57 -27.10 -12.80
C LEU A 285 16.94 -28.01 -13.87
N ARG A 286 17.75 -28.83 -14.53
CA ARG A 286 17.28 -29.78 -15.55
C ARG A 286 16.38 -30.90 -15.00
N ASP A 287 16.42 -31.17 -13.70
CA ASP A 287 15.79 -32.35 -13.09
C ASP A 287 14.37 -32.09 -12.55
N ALA A 288 13.81 -30.90 -12.77
CA ALA A 288 12.52 -30.50 -12.20
C ALA A 288 11.47 -30.11 -13.23
N ASP A 289 10.22 -30.37 -12.88
CA ASP A 289 9.02 -30.08 -13.64
C ASP A 289 7.86 -29.70 -12.68
N ALA A 290 6.64 -29.68 -13.21
CA ALA A 290 5.43 -29.35 -12.46
C ALA A 290 5.14 -30.25 -11.24
N ALA A 291 5.69 -31.46 -11.18
CA ALA A 291 5.48 -32.38 -10.05
C ALA A 291 6.18 -31.89 -8.77
N ALA A 292 7.10 -30.92 -8.86
CA ALA A 292 7.72 -30.30 -7.69
C ALA A 292 6.68 -29.73 -6.71
N PHE A 293 5.58 -29.16 -7.21
CA PHE A 293 4.53 -28.57 -6.37
C PHE A 293 3.72 -29.58 -5.55
N GLU A 294 3.84 -30.88 -5.82
CA GLU A 294 3.22 -31.93 -4.99
C GLU A 294 3.90 -32.06 -3.63
N LYS A 295 5.21 -31.75 -3.56
CA LYS A 295 6.04 -31.98 -2.37
C LYS A 295 6.56 -30.70 -1.73
N PHE A 296 6.71 -29.64 -2.51
CA PHE A 296 7.30 -28.38 -2.09
C PHE A 296 6.25 -27.26 -2.10
N ASP A 297 6.41 -26.31 -1.18
CA ASP A 297 5.59 -25.10 -1.11
C ASP A 297 6.21 -23.99 -1.95
N ILE A 298 7.54 -23.95 -1.97
CA ILE A 298 8.34 -22.98 -2.71
C ILE A 298 9.32 -23.74 -3.60
N VAL A 299 9.37 -23.37 -4.87
CA VAL A 299 10.40 -23.84 -5.81
C VAL A 299 11.20 -22.62 -6.23
N HIS A 300 12.44 -22.53 -5.77
CA HIS A 300 13.35 -21.43 -6.08
C HIS A 300 14.23 -21.80 -7.28
N VAL A 301 14.02 -21.14 -8.42
CA VAL A 301 14.88 -21.21 -9.59
C VAL A 301 15.97 -20.13 -9.46
N LYS A 302 17.14 -20.54 -8.96
CA LYS A 302 18.35 -19.72 -8.90
C LYS A 302 19.11 -19.83 -10.22
N ALA A 303 18.76 -19.00 -11.20
CA ALA A 303 19.42 -19.02 -12.50
C ALA A 303 19.27 -17.69 -13.23
N ASP A 304 20.32 -17.30 -13.95
CA ASP A 304 20.24 -16.22 -14.92
C ASP A 304 19.66 -16.72 -16.24
N LEU A 305 18.33 -16.74 -16.29
CA LEU A 305 17.58 -17.01 -17.51
C LEU A 305 17.50 -15.74 -18.36
N GLN A 306 18.06 -15.78 -19.57
CA GLN A 306 17.91 -14.74 -20.60
C GLN A 306 16.42 -14.42 -20.82
N LYS A 307 16.10 -13.15 -21.12
CA LYS A 307 14.71 -12.73 -21.38
C LYS A 307 14.11 -13.53 -22.55
N ASP A 308 14.88 -13.69 -23.62
CA ASP A 308 14.52 -14.48 -24.80
C ASP A 308 14.67 -15.97 -24.46
N GLY A 309 13.59 -16.60 -24.01
CA GLY A 309 13.56 -18.01 -23.58
C GLY A 309 13.20 -18.23 -22.11
N LEU A 310 12.98 -17.16 -21.33
CA LEU A 310 12.50 -17.26 -19.96
C LEU A 310 11.19 -18.08 -19.86
N ALA A 311 10.22 -17.79 -20.74
CA ALA A 311 8.95 -18.50 -20.75
C ALA A 311 9.12 -20.00 -21.05
N ASP A 312 9.95 -20.34 -22.05
CA ASP A 312 10.19 -21.74 -22.42
C ASP A 312 10.89 -22.51 -21.31
N ALA A 313 11.86 -21.89 -20.62
CA ALA A 313 12.55 -22.49 -19.49
C ALA A 313 11.58 -22.83 -18.34
N LEU A 314 10.61 -21.94 -18.08
CA LEU A 314 9.65 -22.08 -16.99
C LEU A 314 8.39 -22.88 -17.37
N ARG A 315 8.10 -23.09 -18.66
CA ARG A 315 6.92 -23.83 -19.14
C ARG A 315 6.81 -25.24 -18.56
N ARG A 316 7.93 -25.87 -18.22
CA ARG A 316 7.98 -27.20 -17.57
C ARG A 316 7.27 -27.27 -16.22
N PHE A 317 7.04 -26.13 -15.56
CA PHE A 317 6.37 -26.06 -14.26
C PHE A 317 4.83 -25.94 -14.37
N GLY A 318 4.31 -25.89 -15.60
CA GLY A 318 2.89 -25.74 -15.89
C GLY A 318 2.41 -24.29 -15.85
N SER A 319 1.09 -24.10 -15.77
CA SER A 319 0.47 -22.77 -15.74
C SER A 319 0.29 -22.22 -14.33
N PHE A 320 0.31 -20.89 -14.21
CA PHE A 320 0.15 -20.13 -12.98
C PHE A 320 -1.14 -19.32 -12.97
N GLU A 321 -1.67 -19.05 -11.79
CA GLU A 321 -2.88 -18.25 -11.55
C GLU A 321 -2.54 -16.81 -11.12
N MET A 322 -1.26 -16.56 -10.86
CA MET A 322 -0.75 -15.25 -10.47
C MET A 322 0.69 -15.06 -10.94
N LEU A 323 0.98 -13.87 -11.43
CA LEU A 323 2.32 -13.38 -11.73
C LEU A 323 2.61 -12.19 -10.83
N VAL A 324 3.74 -12.24 -10.12
CA VAL A 324 4.23 -11.11 -9.36
C VAL A 324 5.65 -10.74 -9.79
N ILE A 325 5.91 -9.45 -9.93
CA ILE A 325 7.19 -8.93 -10.46
C ILE A 325 7.65 -7.73 -9.59
N ASP A 326 8.75 -7.88 -8.85
CA ASP A 326 9.44 -6.77 -8.16
C ASP A 326 10.92 -6.69 -8.57
N ILE A 327 11.16 -6.45 -9.85
CA ILE A 327 12.51 -6.26 -10.38
C ILE A 327 12.91 -4.78 -10.39
N ASN A 328 14.21 -4.52 -10.26
CA ASN A 328 14.77 -3.17 -10.34
C ASN A 328 15.06 -2.76 -11.80
N LEU A 329 14.03 -2.77 -12.65
CA LEU A 329 14.10 -2.32 -14.03
C LEU A 329 13.22 -1.09 -14.27
N GLN A 330 13.43 -0.40 -15.39
CA GLN A 330 12.51 0.65 -15.84
C GLN A 330 11.14 0.04 -16.21
N PRO A 331 10.06 0.86 -16.22
CA PRO A 331 8.70 0.37 -16.47
C PRO A 331 8.55 -0.47 -17.75
N SER A 332 9.07 0.01 -18.88
CA SER A 332 8.99 -0.68 -20.17
C SER A 332 9.63 -2.08 -20.14
N ASP A 333 10.78 -2.21 -19.49
CA ASP A 333 11.46 -3.51 -19.34
C ASP A 333 10.66 -4.49 -18.47
N SER A 334 9.99 -3.99 -17.43
CA SER A 334 9.14 -4.82 -16.56
C SER A 334 7.90 -5.30 -17.30
N VAL A 335 7.31 -4.43 -18.12
CA VAL A 335 6.20 -4.78 -19.03
C VAL A 335 6.61 -5.86 -20.03
N LEU A 336 7.79 -5.74 -20.65
CA LEU A 336 8.29 -6.78 -21.57
C LEU A 336 8.39 -8.15 -20.90
N VAL A 337 8.86 -8.19 -19.65
CA VAL A 337 8.90 -9.43 -18.85
C VAL A 337 7.48 -9.96 -18.59
N ALA A 338 6.55 -9.08 -18.19
CA ALA A 338 5.16 -9.48 -17.94
C ALA A 338 4.49 -10.05 -19.22
N ASN A 339 4.68 -9.42 -20.38
CA ASN A 339 4.11 -9.89 -21.64
C ASN A 339 4.78 -11.19 -22.11
N ALA A 340 6.11 -11.32 -21.98
CA ALA A 340 6.81 -12.56 -22.32
C ALA A 340 6.32 -13.77 -21.50
N LEU A 341 5.92 -13.55 -20.25
CA LEU A 341 5.44 -14.60 -19.35
C LEU A 341 3.94 -14.88 -19.46
N ARG A 342 3.20 -14.12 -20.28
CA ARG A 342 1.74 -14.26 -20.43
C ARG A 342 1.31 -15.68 -20.80
N SER A 343 2.09 -16.37 -21.64
CA SER A 343 1.79 -17.75 -22.07
C SER A 343 1.89 -18.80 -20.95
N LEU A 344 2.43 -18.43 -19.79
CA LEU A 344 2.48 -19.29 -18.61
C LEU A 344 1.29 -19.06 -17.66
N LEU A 345 0.46 -18.05 -17.91
CA LEU A 345 -0.66 -17.71 -17.05
C LEU A 345 -1.94 -18.35 -17.55
N ARG A 346 -2.81 -18.78 -16.62
CA ARG A 346 -4.20 -19.10 -16.94
C ARG A 346 -4.93 -17.83 -17.33
N SER A 347 -6.09 -17.96 -17.98
CA SER A 347 -6.98 -16.83 -18.25
C SER A 347 -7.40 -16.14 -16.95
N ARG A 348 -7.51 -14.81 -16.98
CA ARG A 348 -7.89 -13.97 -15.81
C ARG A 348 -7.00 -14.16 -14.57
N SER A 349 -5.73 -14.52 -14.75
CA SER A 349 -4.73 -14.59 -13.69
C SER A 349 -4.30 -13.18 -13.27
N ALA A 350 -4.07 -12.98 -11.98
CA ALA A 350 -3.66 -11.69 -11.45
C ALA A 350 -2.19 -11.39 -11.77
N LEU A 351 -1.90 -10.18 -12.26
CA LEU A 351 -0.56 -9.59 -12.30
C LEU A 351 -0.45 -8.56 -11.17
N ILE A 352 0.59 -8.66 -10.34
CA ILE A 352 1.03 -7.56 -9.46
C ILE A 352 2.47 -7.22 -9.81
N MET A 353 2.73 -5.99 -10.22
CA MET A 353 4.04 -5.56 -10.68
C MET A 353 4.44 -4.22 -10.08
N THR A 354 5.68 -4.10 -9.63
CA THR A 354 6.25 -2.81 -9.25
C THR A 354 6.61 -1.99 -10.48
N VAL A 355 6.17 -0.73 -10.53
CA VAL A 355 6.49 0.24 -11.59
C VAL A 355 7.49 1.26 -11.05
N LYS A 356 8.77 1.13 -11.41
CA LYS A 356 9.82 2.03 -10.88
C LYS A 356 9.74 3.43 -11.50
N LEU A 357 9.87 4.45 -10.66
CA LEU A 357 9.89 5.86 -11.10
C LEU A 357 11.32 6.30 -11.35
N VAL A 358 11.84 5.97 -12.54
CA VAL A 358 13.23 6.23 -12.96
C VAL A 358 13.51 7.69 -13.34
N SER A 359 12.45 8.49 -13.46
CA SER A 359 12.48 9.92 -13.77
C SER A 359 11.33 10.67 -13.07
N PRO A 360 11.34 12.01 -13.02
CA PRO A 360 10.22 12.80 -12.49
C PRO A 360 8.95 12.74 -13.36
N GLN A 361 9.00 12.16 -14.57
CA GLN A 361 7.88 12.11 -15.51
C GLN A 361 6.91 10.96 -15.15
N VAL A 362 6.33 11.01 -13.94
CA VAL A 362 5.48 9.92 -13.41
C VAL A 362 4.34 9.55 -14.36
N ARG A 363 3.66 10.55 -14.94
CA ARG A 363 2.57 10.31 -15.92
C ARG A 363 3.03 9.50 -17.13
N LYS A 364 4.25 9.75 -17.61
CA LYS A 364 4.81 9.01 -18.73
C LYS A 364 5.00 7.54 -18.36
N HIS A 365 5.58 7.25 -17.19
CA HIS A 365 5.75 5.87 -16.73
C HIS A 365 4.41 5.14 -16.54
N VAL A 366 3.39 5.84 -16.04
CA VAL A 366 2.02 5.30 -15.91
C VAL A 366 1.47 4.96 -17.30
N SER A 367 1.46 5.91 -18.24
CA SER A 367 0.96 5.70 -19.61
C SER A 367 1.69 4.56 -20.33
N GLU A 368 3.03 4.55 -20.30
CA GLU A 368 3.84 3.50 -20.92
C GLU A 368 3.56 2.12 -20.32
N THR A 369 3.31 2.05 -19.02
CA THR A 369 2.95 0.80 -18.35
C THR A 369 1.55 0.33 -18.76
N GLU A 370 0.57 1.23 -18.77
CA GLU A 370 -0.80 0.91 -19.16
C GLU A 370 -0.88 0.48 -20.63
N GLU A 371 -0.26 1.25 -21.53
CA GLU A 371 -0.21 0.96 -22.96
C GLU A 371 0.47 -0.39 -23.21
N GLY A 372 1.65 -0.62 -22.63
CA GLY A 372 2.39 -1.84 -22.87
C GLY A 372 1.75 -3.08 -22.23
N LEU A 373 1.13 -2.98 -21.05
CA LEU A 373 0.37 -4.10 -20.47
C LEU A 373 -0.92 -4.38 -21.25
N SER A 374 -1.54 -3.37 -21.88
CA SER A 374 -2.83 -3.53 -22.57
C SER A 374 -2.81 -4.55 -23.71
N GLU A 375 -1.63 -4.88 -24.22
CA GLU A 375 -1.40 -5.94 -25.22
C GLU A 375 -1.94 -7.29 -24.74
N ASN A 376 -1.63 -7.68 -23.50
CA ASN A 376 -1.87 -9.03 -22.98
C ASN A 376 -2.71 -9.06 -21.69
N TYR A 377 -2.96 -7.89 -21.13
CA TYR A 377 -3.66 -7.71 -19.86
C TYR A 377 -4.85 -6.75 -20.03
N GLU A 378 -5.81 -6.87 -19.12
CA GLU A 378 -7.01 -6.05 -18.99
C GLU A 378 -7.20 -5.59 -17.53
N SER A 379 -8.20 -4.73 -17.29
CA SER A 379 -8.51 -4.22 -15.95
C SER A 379 -7.30 -3.60 -15.22
N ILE A 380 -6.42 -2.94 -15.98
CA ILE A 380 -5.15 -2.38 -15.49
C ILE A 380 -5.45 -1.25 -14.52
N LYS A 381 -4.81 -1.31 -13.35
CA LYS A 381 -4.88 -0.29 -12.30
C LYS A 381 -3.47 0.00 -11.82
N ILE A 382 -3.06 1.27 -11.79
CA ILE A 382 -1.77 1.68 -11.23
C ILE A 382 -1.99 2.52 -9.99
N LYS A 383 -1.32 2.16 -8.90
CA LYS A 383 -1.57 2.71 -7.58
C LYS A 383 -0.29 3.07 -6.84
N LYS A 384 -0.28 4.19 -6.10
CA LYS A 384 0.69 4.41 -5.03
C LYS A 384 0.17 3.73 -3.76
N LEU A 385 0.74 2.59 -3.41
CA LEU A 385 0.47 1.91 -2.14
C LEU A 385 1.31 2.53 -1.02
N PRO A 386 0.91 2.42 0.26
CA PRO A 386 1.61 3.09 1.35
C PRO A 386 3.12 2.75 1.40
N HIS A 387 3.53 1.49 1.23
CA HIS A 387 4.95 1.16 1.26
C HIS A 387 5.72 1.53 -0.03
N ASN A 388 5.04 2.04 -1.06
CA ASN A 388 5.70 2.54 -2.27
C ASN A 388 6.44 3.86 -1.99
N ARG A 389 7.74 3.91 -2.34
CA ARG A 389 8.52 5.15 -2.26
C ARG A 389 8.76 5.75 -3.63
N ARG A 390 9.70 5.20 -4.40
CA ARG A 390 10.05 5.67 -5.76
C ARG A 390 9.49 4.72 -6.81
N GLU A 391 8.29 4.24 -6.56
CA GLU A 391 7.63 3.24 -7.38
C GLU A 391 6.12 3.41 -7.22
N LEU A 392 5.39 2.75 -8.10
CA LEU A 392 3.96 2.48 -8.00
C LEU A 392 3.77 0.96 -8.05
N THR A 393 2.56 0.49 -7.78
CA THR A 393 2.16 -0.90 -7.98
C THR A 393 1.09 -0.97 -9.05
N ALA A 394 1.35 -1.73 -10.10
CA ALA A 394 0.39 -2.09 -11.12
C ALA A 394 -0.31 -3.40 -10.73
N TYR A 395 -1.62 -3.43 -10.95
CA TYR A 395 -2.45 -4.61 -10.94
C TYR A 395 -3.11 -4.76 -12.31
N ALA A 396 -3.18 -5.97 -12.84
CA ALA A 396 -3.93 -6.27 -14.04
C ALA A 396 -4.41 -7.72 -14.04
N LEU A 397 -5.32 -8.06 -14.94
CA LEU A 397 -5.74 -9.44 -15.19
C LEU A 397 -5.22 -9.86 -16.56
N SER A 398 -4.66 -11.07 -16.67
CA SER A 398 -4.33 -11.63 -17.97
C SER A 398 -5.59 -11.75 -18.81
N ARG A 399 -5.54 -11.34 -20.08
CA ARG A 399 -6.66 -11.50 -21.02
C ARG A 399 -7.01 -12.97 -21.18
N GLU A 400 -8.20 -13.26 -21.67
CA GLU A 400 -8.55 -14.61 -22.14
C GLU A 400 -7.79 -14.88 -23.45
N ASP A 401 -7.41 -16.14 -23.69
CA ASP A 401 -6.73 -16.54 -24.94
C ASP A 401 -7.72 -16.55 -26.12
#